data_AF-B4S998-F1
#
_entry.id   AF-B4S998-F1
#
_cell.length_a   1.000
_cell.length_b   1.000
_cell.length_c   1.000
_cell.angle_alpha   90.00
_cell.angle_beta   90.00
_cell.angle_gamma   90.00
#
_symmetry.space_group_name_H-M   'P 1'
#
loop_
_entity.id
_entity.type
_entity.pdbx_description
1 polymer ?
#
loop_
_entity_poly.entity_id
_entity_poly.type
_entity_poly.pdbx_seq_one_letter_code
_entity_poly.pdbx_strand_id
1 'polypeptide(L)'
;MHAERITLVMDNLNTHEPGSFYHAFKPKKAKALLDRFEFVYTPKHGSWLNIAEIELRVLSTQCLNRCIDTMTEVRSQVAAWEKERNNRDQ
;
A
#
# COMPACT_ATOMS: atom_id res chain seq x y z
N MET A 1 17.61 -11.68 -2.51
CA MET A 1 17.60 -11.27 -3.93
C MET A 1 17.39 -9.77 -4.00
N HIS A 2 18.18 -9.03 -4.77
CA HIS A 2 17.92 -7.61 -5.04
C HIS A 2 17.23 -7.49 -6.40
N ALA A 3 16.07 -6.84 -6.45
CA ALA A 3 15.40 -6.53 -7.71
C ALA A 3 16.07 -5.31 -8.38
N GLU A 4 16.41 -5.47 -9.67
CA GLU A 4 16.96 -4.40 -10.50
C GLU A 4 15.94 -3.28 -10.72
N ARG A 5 14.68 -3.65 -11.01
CA ARG A 5 13.54 -2.74 -11.19
C ARG A 5 12.30 -3.27 -10.46
N ILE A 6 11.48 -2.36 -9.94
CA ILE A 6 10.28 -2.64 -9.15
C ILE A 6 9.08 -2.00 -9.85
N THR A 7 8.10 -2.81 -10.23
CA THR A 7 6.82 -2.30 -10.72
C THR A 7 5.97 -1.87 -9.54
N LEU A 8 5.67 -0.58 -9.45
CA LEU A 8 4.84 0.02 -8.43
C LEU A 8 3.45 0.28 -9.00
N VAL A 9 2.49 -0.53 -8.56
CA VAL A 9 1.07 -0.37 -8.93
C VAL A 9 0.38 0.50 -7.87
N MET A 10 -0.27 1.58 -8.28
CA MET A 10 -0.95 2.52 -7.39
C MET A 10 -2.19 3.14 -8.03
N ASP A 11 -3.08 3.73 -7.24
CA ASP A 11 -4.21 4.49 -7.75
C ASP A 11 -3.79 5.80 -8.44
N ASN A 12 -4.65 6.26 -9.35
CA ASN A 12 -4.44 7.46 -10.15
C ASN A 12 -4.94 8.72 -9.41
N LEU A 13 -4.38 8.94 -8.22
CA LEU A 13 -4.58 10.17 -7.45
C LEU A 13 -3.59 11.25 -7.91
N ASN A 14 -3.99 12.51 -7.86
CA ASN A 14 -3.15 13.64 -8.30
C ASN A 14 -1.82 13.80 -7.53
N THR A 15 -1.71 13.22 -6.33
CA THR A 15 -0.47 13.20 -5.53
C THR A 15 0.41 11.98 -5.82
N HIS A 16 -0.08 11.02 -6.59
CA HIS A 16 0.63 9.79 -6.93
C HIS A 16 1.40 10.01 -8.23
N GLU A 17 2.44 10.84 -8.14
CA GLU A 17 3.29 11.19 -9.27
C GLU A 17 4.78 11.10 -8.88
N PRO A 18 5.70 10.92 -9.86
CA PRO A 18 7.14 10.88 -9.58
C PRO A 18 7.67 12.10 -8.83
N GLY A 19 7.06 13.27 -9.01
CA GLY A 19 7.40 14.52 -8.31
C GLY A 19 7.33 14.40 -6.78
N SER A 20 6.41 13.59 -6.26
CA SER A 20 6.23 13.34 -4.82
C SER A 20 7.49 12.82 -4.12
N PHE A 21 8.38 12.13 -4.85
CA PHE A 21 9.66 11.69 -4.30
C PHE A 21 10.60 12.86 -3.99
N TYR A 22 10.57 13.94 -4.78
CA TYR A 22 11.38 15.13 -4.52
C TYR A 22 10.80 16.00 -3.41
N HIS A 23 9.51 15.89 -3.14
CA HIS A 23 8.89 16.51 -1.95
C HIS A 23 9.32 15.78 -0.67
N ALA A 24 9.43 14.45 -0.69
CA ALA A 24 9.76 13.64 0.48
C ALA A 24 11.26 13.46 0.74
N PHE A 25 12.10 13.50 -0.30
CA PHE A 25 13.52 13.13 -0.20
C PHE A 25 14.45 14.15 -0.86
N LYS A 26 15.71 14.19 -0.38
CA LYS A 26 16.78 14.96 -1.05
C LYS A 26 16.94 14.48 -2.51
N PRO A 27 17.27 15.39 -3.45
CA PRO A 27 17.26 15.08 -4.89
C PRO A 27 18.02 13.81 -5.30
N LYS A 28 19.23 13.59 -4.74
CA LYS A 28 20.02 12.37 -5.02
C LYS A 28 19.30 11.08 -4.64
N LYS A 29 18.60 11.08 -3.50
CA LYS A 29 17.84 9.91 -3.02
C LYS A 29 16.56 9.73 -3.82
N ALA A 30 15.84 10.82 -4.13
CA ALA A 30 14.65 10.79 -4.96
C ALA A 30 14.93 10.17 -6.33
N LYS A 31 15.96 10.66 -7.04
CA LYS A 31 16.37 10.12 -8.35
C LYS A 31 16.75 8.65 -8.28
N ALA A 32 17.58 8.26 -7.30
CA ALA A 32 18.00 6.86 -7.16
C ALA A 32 16.83 5.90 -6.88
N LEU A 33 15.76 6.37 -6.22
CA LEU A 33 14.54 5.58 -6.04
C LEU A 33 13.72 5.53 -7.33
N LEU A 34 13.49 6.68 -7.98
CA LEU A 34 12.73 6.76 -9.23
C LEU A 34 13.34 5.90 -10.34
N ASP A 35 14.67 5.81 -10.41
CA ASP A 35 15.38 4.98 -11.39
C ASP A 35 15.13 3.48 -11.22
N ARG A 36 14.60 3.09 -10.06
CA ARG A 36 14.26 1.69 -9.75
C ARG A 36 12.78 1.39 -9.87
N PHE A 37 11.92 2.39 -10.07
CA PHE A 37 10.46 2.19 -10.12
C PHE A 37 9.91 2.34 -11.54
N GLU A 38 9.07 1.38 -11.94
CA GLU A 38 8.14 1.51 -13.05
C GLU A 38 6.74 1.73 -12.49
N PHE A 39 6.08 2.85 -12.83
CA PHE A 39 4.77 3.20 -12.30
C PHE A 39 3.66 2.66 -13.19
N VAL A 40 2.70 1.94 -12.60
CA VAL A 40 1.47 1.50 -13.24
C VAL A 40 0.29 2.03 -12.45
N TYR A 41 -0.55 2.85 -13.07
CA TYR A 41 -1.70 3.45 -12.41
C TYR A 41 -2.98 2.66 -12.70
N THR A 42 -3.81 2.44 -11.67
CA THR A 42 -5.17 1.93 -11.90
C THR A 42 -6.03 2.99 -12.59
N PRO A 43 -7.08 2.61 -13.35
CA PRO A 43 -7.98 3.59 -13.96
C PRO A 43 -8.65 4.49 -12.90
N LYS A 44 -8.90 5.77 -13.23
CA LYS A 44 -9.47 6.78 -12.30
C LYS A 44 -10.77 6.37 -11.60
N HIS A 45 -11.57 5.50 -12.23
CA HIS A 45 -12.83 4.97 -11.67
C HIS A 45 -12.79 3.45 -11.50
N GLY A 46 -11.59 2.88 -11.39
CA GLY A 46 -11.33 1.45 -11.32
C GLY A 46 -10.89 1.00 -9.93
N SER A 47 -11.55 1.46 -8.86
CA SER A 47 -11.26 1.04 -7.47
C SER A 47 -11.30 -0.48 -7.29
N TRP A 48 -12.13 -1.18 -8.06
CA TRP A 48 -12.22 -2.64 -8.08
C TRP A 48 -10.96 -3.34 -8.61
N LEU A 49 -10.01 -2.62 -9.22
CA LEU A 49 -8.69 -3.12 -9.60
C LEU A 49 -7.58 -2.68 -8.62
N ASN A 50 -7.91 -1.87 -7.61
CA ASN A 50 -6.94 -1.40 -6.63
C ASN A 50 -6.73 -2.46 -5.54
N ILE A 51 -5.56 -3.12 -5.58
CA ILE A 51 -5.20 -4.19 -4.65
C ILE A 51 -5.27 -3.73 -3.19
N ALA A 52 -4.84 -2.50 -2.90
CA ALA A 52 -4.89 -1.97 -1.54
C ALA A 52 -6.33 -1.81 -1.04
N GLU A 53 -7.25 -1.32 -1.87
CA GLU A 53 -8.67 -1.19 -1.50
C GLU A 53 -9.35 -2.55 -1.32
N ILE A 54 -9.01 -3.53 -2.16
CA ILE A 54 -9.51 -4.90 -2.01
C ILE A 54 -9.07 -5.48 -0.66
N GLU A 55 -7.78 -5.37 -0.32
CA GLU A 55 -7.27 -5.92 0.93
C GLU A 55 -7.82 -5.18 2.16
N LEU A 56 -7.99 -3.86 2.08
CA LEU A 56 -8.66 -3.08 3.13
C LEU A 56 -10.12 -3.51 3.33
N ARG A 57 -10.83 -3.90 2.27
CA ARG A 57 -12.19 -4.47 2.38
C ARG A 57 -12.17 -5.83 3.07
N VAL A 58 -11.19 -6.68 2.78
CA VAL A 58 -11.02 -7.97 3.47
C VAL A 58 -10.71 -7.76 4.96
N LEU A 59 -9.73 -6.90 5.29
CA LEU A 59 -9.41 -6.52 6.66
C LEU A 59 -10.65 -5.99 7.40
N SER A 60 -11.41 -5.10 6.76
CA SER A 60 -12.61 -4.52 7.35
C SER A 60 -13.65 -5.58 7.68
N THR A 61 -13.85 -6.54 6.77
CA THR A 61 -14.85 -7.62 6.94
C THR A 61 -14.41 -8.64 7.98
N GLN A 62 -13.12 -8.99 8.03
CA GLN A 62 -12.60 -10.08 8.87
C GLN A 62 -12.18 -9.62 10.27
N CYS A 63 -11.68 -8.39 10.41
CA CYS A 63 -11.05 -7.91 11.64
C CYS A 63 -11.78 -6.70 12.25
N LEU A 64 -12.22 -5.75 11.43
CA LEU A 64 -12.71 -4.45 11.92
C LEU A 64 -14.24 -4.30 11.85
N ASN A 65 -14.98 -5.38 11.61
CA ASN A 65 -16.45 -5.38 11.51
C ASN A 65 -17.15 -5.33 12.88
N ARG A 66 -16.53 -4.65 13.86
CA ARG A 66 -17.04 -4.49 15.23
C ARG A 66 -16.52 -3.19 15.84
N CYS A 67 -17.20 -2.70 16.88
CA CYS A 67 -16.67 -1.61 17.69
C CYS A 67 -15.42 -2.09 18.45
N ILE A 68 -14.40 -1.23 18.49
CA ILE A 68 -13.15 -1.45 19.22
C ILE A 68 -12.85 -0.15 19.96
N ASP A 69 -12.78 -0.23 21.29
CA ASP A 69 -12.85 0.95 22.15
C ASP A 69 -11.59 1.82 22.11
N THR A 70 -10.45 1.24 21.70
CA THR A 70 -9.17 1.95 21.71
C THR A 70 -8.37 1.74 20.44
N MET A 71 -7.65 2.79 20.02
CA MET A 71 -6.71 2.72 18.90
C MET A 71 -5.59 1.69 19.15
N THR A 72 -5.17 1.50 20.41
CA THR A 72 -4.18 0.47 20.78
C THR A 72 -4.69 -0.93 20.44
N GLU A 73 -5.95 -1.21 20.76
CA GLU A 73 -6.56 -2.51 20.46
C GLU A 73 -6.79 -2.69 18.94
N VAL A 74 -7.20 -1.63 18.22
CA VAL A 74 -7.27 -1.66 16.75
C VAL A 74 -5.91 -2.05 16.15
N ARG A 75 -4.83 -1.39 16.57
CA ARG A 75 -3.47 -1.69 16.08
C ARG A 75 -3.05 -3.12 16.38
N SER A 76 -3.31 -3.61 17.59
CA SER A 76 -2.99 -4.98 17.98
C SER A 76 -3.73 -6.02 17.14
N GLN A 77 -5.01 -5.79 16.85
CA GLN A 77 -5.80 -6.71 16.05
C GLN A 77 -5.41 -6.69 14.57
N VAL A 78 -5.19 -5.50 13.99
CA VAL A 78 -4.70 -5.38 12.61
C VAL A 78 -3.37 -6.09 12.44
N ALA A 79 -2.43 -5.94 13.40
CA ALA A 79 -1.14 -6.62 13.35
C ALA A 79 -1.27 -8.14 13.48
N ALA A 80 -2.18 -8.63 14.34
CA ALA A 80 -2.45 -10.07 14.46
C ALA A 80 -3.07 -10.63 13.17
N TRP A 81 -4.04 -9.93 12.60
CA TRP A 81 -4.68 -10.29 11.33
C TRP A 81 -3.69 -10.26 10.17
N GLU A 82 -2.85 -9.22 10.05
CA GLU A 82 -1.81 -9.12 9.02
C GLU A 82 -0.84 -10.30 9.11
N LYS A 83 -0.38 -10.64 10.32
CA LYS A 83 0.49 -11.79 10.54
C LYS A 83 -0.18 -13.09 10.11
N GLU A 84 -1.46 -13.29 10.42
CA GLU A 84 -2.18 -14.47 9.98
C GLU A 84 -2.32 -14.51 8.46
N ARG A 85 -2.75 -13.40 7.85
CA ARG A 85 -2.97 -13.24 6.42
C ARG A 85 -1.71 -13.51 5.60
N ASN A 86 -0.57 -12.97 6.01
CA ASN A 86 0.73 -13.16 5.36
C ASN A 86 1.26 -14.60 5.44
N ASN A 87 0.73 -15.42 6.35
CA ASN A 87 1.14 -16.81 6.54
C ASN A 87 0.13 -17.82 5.95
N ARG A 88 -1.02 -17.37 5.42
CA ARG A 88 -2.05 -18.28 4.87
C ARG A 88 -1.68 -18.88 3.50
N ASP A 89 -0.72 -18.30 2.79
CA ASP A 89 -0.29 -18.71 1.46
C ASP A 89 1.24 -18.93 1.35
N GLN A 90 1.90 -19.35 2.45
CA GLN A 90 3.26 -19.93 2.45
C GLN A 90 3.22 -21.44 2.55
#